data_AF-A0A2U1KMK8-F1
#
_entry.id   AF-A0A2U1KMK8-F1
#
_cell.length_a   1.000
_cell.length_b   1.000
_cell.length_c   1.000
_cell.angle_alpha   90.00
_cell.angle_beta   90.00
_cell.angle_gamma   90.00
#
_symmetry.space_group_name_H-M   'P 1'
#
loop_
_entity.id
_entity.type
_entity.pdbx_description
1 polymer ?
#
loop_
_entity_poly.entity_id
_entity_poly.type
_entity_poly.pdbx_seq_one_letter_code
_entity_poly.pdbx_strand_id
1 'polypeptide(L)'
;MAEHKEEKRRGNSAEFRSHFTMKGLAPSEYILAAVSGVKTNDLEQTLLALPFADALKILSHLKDWSLNPDKVELVCRIATVFLQLHHNQLVATASTRPLLALLRDILHARVKGCKDTIGFNLAAMDHLKQLMALQNLMHLSEMQRPNY
;
A
#
# COMPACT_ATOMS: atom_id res chain seq x y z
N MET A 1 6.14 -15.56 15.89
CA MET A 1 5.95 -16.25 14.59
C MET A 1 5.50 -17.71 14.80
N ALA A 2 4.42 -17.94 15.56
CA ALA A 2 4.03 -19.31 15.92
C ALA A 2 2.53 -19.60 15.86
N GLU A 3 1.66 -18.63 15.54
CA GLU A 3 0.21 -18.87 15.52
C GLU A 3 -0.39 -18.92 14.10
N HIS A 4 0.36 -18.52 13.06
CA HIS A 4 -0.10 -18.61 11.66
C HIS A 4 0.33 -19.91 10.96
N LYS A 5 0.85 -20.91 11.69
CA LYS A 5 1.32 -22.19 11.12
C LYS A 5 0.58 -23.42 11.63
N GLU A 6 -0.25 -23.30 12.68
CA GLU A 6 -0.93 -24.45 13.30
C GLU A 6 -2.36 -24.67 12.77
N GLU A 7 -2.93 -23.73 12.01
CA GLU A 7 -4.32 -23.82 11.53
C GLU A 7 -4.45 -24.56 10.19
N LYS A 8 -3.53 -25.50 9.94
CA LYS A 8 -3.60 -26.45 8.81
C LYS A 8 -3.88 -27.88 9.26
N ARG A 9 -4.12 -28.13 10.56
CA ARG A 9 -4.27 -29.50 11.11
C ARG A 9 -5.51 -29.79 11.96
N ARG A 10 -6.48 -28.88 12.08
CA ARG A 10 -7.79 -29.24 12.62
C ARG A 10 -8.82 -29.25 11.50
N GLY A 11 -9.18 -30.47 11.10
CA GLY A 11 -10.36 -30.75 10.31
C GLY A 11 -11.57 -30.13 10.99
N ASN A 12 -12.00 -29.03 10.42
CA ASN A 12 -13.38 -28.64 10.14
C ASN A 12 -13.27 -27.33 9.36
N SER A 13 -12.91 -27.45 8.09
CA SER A 13 -13.40 -26.48 7.12
C SER A 13 -14.91 -26.58 7.20
N ALA A 14 -15.53 -25.73 8.03
CA ALA A 14 -16.84 -25.24 7.68
C ALA A 14 -16.65 -24.76 6.25
N GLU A 15 -17.19 -25.52 5.29
CA GLU A 15 -17.21 -25.18 3.89
C GLU A 15 -17.76 -23.76 3.83
N PHE A 16 -16.87 -22.77 3.80
CA PHE A 16 -17.27 -21.43 3.48
C PHE A 16 -17.61 -21.53 2.00
N ARG A 17 -18.87 -21.86 1.74
CA ARG A 17 -19.44 -21.97 0.41
C ARG A 17 -19.12 -20.64 -0.24
N SER A 18 -18.10 -20.61 -1.08
CA SER A 18 -17.80 -19.47 -1.90
C SER A 18 -19.09 -19.22 -2.66
N HIS A 19 -19.81 -18.17 -2.27
CA HIS A 19 -20.99 -17.76 -3.01
C HIS A 19 -20.52 -17.61 -4.46
N PHE A 20 -21.19 -18.25 -5.40
CA PHE A 20 -20.82 -18.30 -6.82
C PHE A 20 -20.44 -16.92 -7.41
N THR A 21 -20.99 -15.85 -6.82
CA THR A 21 -20.71 -14.44 -7.12
C THR A 21 -19.29 -13.97 -6.79
N MET A 22 -18.54 -14.63 -5.92
CA MET A 22 -17.20 -14.23 -5.48
C MET A 22 -16.09 -14.65 -6.46
N LYS A 23 -16.44 -15.19 -7.64
CA LYS A 23 -15.51 -15.61 -8.70
C LYS A 23 -14.40 -16.58 -8.25
N GLY A 24 -14.64 -17.34 -7.17
CA GLY A 24 -13.65 -18.25 -6.58
C GLY A 24 -12.54 -17.55 -5.76
N LEU A 25 -12.66 -16.25 -5.50
CA LEU A 25 -11.72 -15.50 -4.66
C LEU A 25 -12.07 -15.63 -3.18
N ALA A 26 -11.05 -15.51 -2.32
CA ALA A 26 -11.25 -15.33 -0.89
C ALA A 26 -11.98 -13.99 -0.63
N PRO A 27 -12.80 -13.87 0.43
CA PRO A 27 -13.59 -12.66 0.69
C PRO A 27 -12.77 -11.35 0.72
N SER A 28 -11.60 -11.37 1.35
CA SER A 28 -10.69 -10.22 1.39
C SER A 28 -10.19 -9.82 -0.01
N GLU A 29 -9.85 -10.79 -0.84
CA GLU A 29 -9.36 -10.57 -2.20
C GLU A 29 -10.46 -10.06 -3.13
N TYR A 30 -11.69 -10.54 -2.97
CA TYR A 30 -12.84 -10.05 -3.72
C TYR A 30 -13.11 -8.58 -3.40
N ILE A 31 -13.07 -8.18 -2.12
CA ILE A 31 -13.27 -6.79 -1.71
C ILE A 31 -12.11 -5.92 -2.23
N LEU A 32 -10.86 -6.40 -2.11
CA LEU A 32 -9.70 -5.68 -2.63
C LEU A 32 -9.81 -5.45 -4.15
N ALA A 33 -10.25 -6.45 -4.91
CA ALA A 33 -10.46 -6.35 -6.34
C ALA A 33 -11.58 -5.36 -6.70
N ALA A 34 -12.69 -5.40 -5.96
CA ALA A 34 -13.81 -4.47 -6.14
C ALA A 34 -13.37 -3.01 -5.88
N VAL A 35 -12.68 -2.76 -4.77
CA VAL A 35 -12.19 -1.42 -4.41
C VAL A 35 -11.08 -0.96 -5.36
N SER A 36 -10.17 -1.84 -5.77
CA SER A 36 -9.14 -1.53 -6.77
C SER A 36 -9.72 -1.19 -8.15
N GLY A 37 -10.92 -1.68 -8.46
CA GLY A 37 -11.62 -1.42 -9.72
C GLY A 37 -12.37 -0.09 -9.75
N VAL A 38 -12.54 0.58 -8.61
CA VAL A 38 -13.15 1.91 -8.55
C VAL A 38 -12.18 2.93 -9.13
N LYS A 39 -12.68 3.85 -9.96
CA LYS A 39 -11.87 4.95 -10.48
C LYS A 39 -11.31 5.77 -9.32
N THR A 40 -10.04 6.13 -9.41
CA THR A 40 -9.33 6.90 -8.37
C THR A 40 -10.08 8.16 -7.93
N ASN A 41 -10.74 8.86 -8.87
CA ASN A 41 -11.53 10.08 -8.59
C ASN A 41 -12.84 9.81 -7.84
N ASP A 42 -13.41 8.61 -8.02
CA ASP A 42 -14.71 8.24 -7.45
C ASP A 42 -14.57 7.47 -6.13
N LEU A 43 -13.33 7.08 -5.76
CA LEU A 43 -13.06 6.27 -4.58
C LEU A 43 -13.54 6.96 -3.30
N GLU A 44 -13.27 8.25 -3.13
CA GLU A 44 -13.68 9.00 -1.94
C GLU A 44 -15.19 9.06 -1.81
N GLN A 45 -15.90 9.34 -2.90
CA GLN A 45 -17.36 9.41 -2.93
C GLN A 45 -18.00 8.03 -2.70
N THR A 46 -17.38 6.98 -3.26
CA THR A 46 -17.81 5.61 -3.03
C THR A 46 -17.68 5.24 -1.56
N LEU A 47 -16.54 5.54 -0.94
CA LEU A 47 -16.29 5.27 0.49
C LEU A 47 -17.17 6.13 1.41
N LEU A 48 -17.56 7.34 1.00
CA LEU A 48 -18.49 8.21 1.73
C LEU A 48 -19.92 7.63 1.77
N ALA A 49 -20.35 6.98 0.69
CA ALA A 49 -21.68 6.38 0.61
C ALA A 49 -21.83 5.12 1.48
N LEU A 50 -20.73 4.58 2.03
CA LEU A 50 -20.76 3.36 2.82
C LEU A 50 -21.29 3.61 4.25
N PRO A 51 -22.14 2.70 4.77
CA PRO A 51 -22.44 2.64 6.19
C PRO A 51 -21.17 2.43 7.02
N PHE A 52 -21.09 3.08 8.20
CA PHE A 52 -19.91 3.01 9.07
C PHE A 52 -19.51 1.57 9.44
N ALA A 53 -20.48 0.68 9.65
CA ALA A 53 -20.22 -0.72 9.96
C ALA A 53 -19.45 -1.45 8.86
N ASP A 54 -19.69 -1.12 7.59
CA ASP A 54 -18.98 -1.69 6.45
C ASP A 54 -17.62 -1.02 6.24
N ALA A 55 -17.51 0.28 6.52
CA ALA A 55 -16.23 0.98 6.55
C ALA A 55 -15.27 0.34 7.57
N LEU A 56 -15.75 -0.03 8.77
CA LEU A 56 -14.94 -0.74 9.77
C LEU A 56 -14.45 -2.12 9.30
N LYS A 57 -15.27 -2.86 8.55
CA LYS A 57 -14.85 -4.14 7.97
C LYS A 57 -13.71 -3.92 6.97
N ILE A 58 -13.83 -2.94 6.08
CA ILE A 58 -12.77 -2.59 5.13
C ILE A 58 -11.50 -2.15 5.88
N LEU A 59 -11.64 -1.32 6.91
CA LEU A 59 -10.52 -0.87 7.75
C LEU A 59 -9.76 -2.04 8.37
N SER A 60 -10.45 -3.11 8.77
CA SER A 60 -9.82 -4.33 9.31
C SER A 60 -8.98 -5.09 8.29
N HIS A 61 -9.41 -5.10 7.01
CA HIS A 61 -8.69 -5.76 5.92
C HIS A 61 -7.46 -4.98 5.44
N LEU A 62 -7.37 -3.67 5.70
CA LEU A 62 -6.23 -2.84 5.30
C LEU A 62 -4.90 -3.38 5.85
N LYS A 63 -4.92 -4.01 7.03
CA LYS A 63 -3.73 -4.63 7.62
C LYS A 63 -3.16 -5.69 6.70
N ASP A 64 -4.00 -6.60 6.21
CA ASP A 64 -3.54 -7.71 5.36
C ASP A 64 -3.14 -7.20 3.97
N TRP A 65 -3.90 -6.24 3.42
CA TRP A 65 -3.58 -5.64 2.13
C TRP A 65 -2.28 -4.83 2.14
N SER A 66 -1.91 -4.23 3.28
CA SER A 66 -0.64 -3.49 3.44
C SER A 66 0.61 -4.39 3.39
N LEU A 67 0.43 -5.72 3.45
CA LEU A 67 1.51 -6.67 3.21
C LEU A 67 1.84 -6.79 1.71
N ASN A 68 0.91 -6.44 0.84
CA ASN A 68 1.14 -6.41 -0.60
C ASN A 68 1.76 -5.06 -1.01
N PRO A 69 3.04 -5.04 -1.46
CA PRO A 69 3.73 -3.80 -1.82
C PRO A 69 3.03 -3.03 -2.96
N ASP A 70 2.38 -3.73 -3.90
CA ASP A 70 1.71 -3.11 -5.05
C ASP A 70 0.43 -2.36 -4.67
N LYS A 71 -0.08 -2.61 -3.47
CA LYS A 71 -1.35 -2.05 -2.98
C LYS A 71 -1.16 -1.00 -1.89
N VAL A 72 0.08 -0.71 -1.48
CA VAL A 72 0.39 0.23 -0.39
C VAL A 72 -0.24 1.60 -0.65
N GLU A 73 -0.15 2.14 -1.87
CA GLU A 73 -0.75 3.44 -2.21
C GLU A 73 -2.28 3.43 -2.02
N LEU A 74 -2.96 2.41 -2.52
CA LEU A 74 -4.41 2.24 -2.39
C LEU A 74 -4.80 2.14 -0.92
N VAL A 75 -4.08 1.32 -0.15
CA VAL A 75 -4.34 1.12 1.29
C VAL A 75 -4.16 2.44 2.06
N CYS A 76 -3.08 3.19 1.77
CA CYS A 76 -2.86 4.51 2.37
C CYS A 76 -4.00 5.47 2.04
N ARG A 77 -4.44 5.52 0.78
CA ARG A 77 -5.52 6.39 0.33
C ARG A 77 -6.83 6.07 1.06
N ILE A 78 -7.23 4.79 1.10
CA ILE A 78 -8.45 4.35 1.80
C ILE A 78 -8.35 4.69 3.30
N ALA A 79 -7.21 4.43 3.94
CA ALA A 79 -7.00 4.77 5.35
C ALA A 79 -7.17 6.27 5.61
N THR A 80 -6.58 7.12 4.76
CA THR A 80 -6.70 8.58 4.87
C THR A 80 -8.14 9.04 4.70
N VAL A 81 -8.86 8.52 3.72
CA VAL A 81 -10.28 8.85 3.48
C VAL A 81 -11.11 8.49 4.70
N PHE A 82 -10.98 7.27 5.23
CA PHE A 82 -11.74 6.88 6.43
C PHE A 82 -11.41 7.73 7.66
N LEU A 83 -10.13 8.09 7.85
CA LEU A 83 -9.72 8.98 8.93
C LEU A 83 -10.31 10.38 8.80
N GLN A 84 -10.44 10.90 7.57
CA GLN A 84 -11.02 12.21 7.29
C GLN A 84 -12.54 12.21 7.45
N LEU A 85 -13.24 11.19 6.94
CA LEU A 85 -14.70 11.10 6.98
C LEU A 85 -15.25 10.77 8.36
N HIS A 86 -14.67 9.77 9.03
CA HIS A 86 -15.24 9.17 10.25
C HIS A 86 -14.44 9.54 11.50
N HIS A 87 -13.67 10.63 11.49
CA HIS A 87 -12.78 11.02 12.60
C HIS A 87 -13.48 10.91 13.97
N ASN A 88 -14.67 11.50 14.10
CA ASN A 88 -15.43 11.50 15.35
C ASN A 88 -15.89 10.09 15.76
N GLN A 89 -16.37 9.27 14.83
CA GLN A 89 -16.87 7.92 15.12
C GLN A 89 -15.74 6.94 15.42
N LEU A 90 -14.61 7.07 14.72
CA LEU A 90 -13.40 6.26 14.90
C LEU A 90 -12.68 6.57 16.20
N VAL A 91 -12.64 7.84 16.62
CA VAL A 91 -12.07 8.23 17.91
C VAL A 91 -13.03 7.88 19.06
N ALA A 92 -14.34 8.04 18.89
CA ALA A 92 -15.32 7.68 19.92
C ALA A 92 -15.36 6.16 20.19
N THR A 93 -15.08 5.33 19.18
CA THR A 93 -15.10 3.87 19.33
C THR A 93 -13.79 3.37 19.97
N ALA A 94 -13.85 2.81 21.17
CA ALA A 94 -12.65 2.35 21.89
C ALA A 94 -11.94 1.18 21.17
N SER A 95 -12.69 0.30 20.53
CA SER A 95 -12.18 -0.91 19.86
C SER A 95 -11.44 -0.63 18.54
N THR A 96 -11.63 0.53 17.92
CA THR A 96 -10.98 0.90 16.65
C THR A 96 -9.62 1.56 16.85
N ARG A 97 -9.37 2.16 18.02
CA ARG A 97 -8.10 2.81 18.36
C ARG A 97 -6.86 1.90 18.22
N PRO A 98 -6.83 0.65 18.75
CA PRO A 98 -5.67 -0.22 18.58
C PRO A 98 -5.45 -0.61 17.11
N LEU A 99 -6.53 -0.81 16.34
CA LEU A 99 -6.43 -1.09 14.91
C LEU A 99 -5.81 0.10 14.15
N LEU A 100 -6.22 1.33 14.44
CA LEU A 100 -5.66 2.54 13.83
C LEU A 100 -4.19 2.74 14.19
N ALA A 101 -3.80 2.48 15.45
CA ALA A 101 -2.40 2.56 15.87
C ALA A 101 -1.53 1.56 15.11
N LEU A 102 -2.00 0.31 14.99
CA LEU A 102 -1.31 -0.73 14.23
C LEU A 102 -1.19 -0.35 12.74
N LEU A 103 -2.28 0.13 12.13
CA LEU A 103 -2.27 0.56 10.73
C LEU A 103 -1.32 1.74 10.50
N ARG A 104 -1.30 2.72 11.41
CA ARG A 104 -0.35 3.85 11.33
C ARG A 104 1.09 3.34 11.25
N ASP A 105 1.46 2.42 12.14
CA ASP A 105 2.85 1.94 12.21
C ASP A 105 3.23 1.13 10.96
N ILE A 106 2.31 0.26 10.48
CA ILE A 106 2.54 -0.52 9.26
C ILE A 106 2.65 0.39 8.03
N LEU A 107 1.68 1.29 7.83
CA LEU A 107 1.65 2.18 6.67
C LEU A 107 2.86 3.12 6.66
N HIS A 108 3.23 3.68 7.81
CA HIS A 108 4.42 4.53 7.92
C HIS A 108 5.70 3.76 7.55
N ALA A 109 5.86 2.52 8.04
CA ALA A 109 7.00 1.69 7.69
C ALA A 109 7.04 1.38 6.18
N ARG A 110 5.90 1.06 5.57
CA ARG A 110 5.81 0.75 4.12
C ARG A 110 6.11 1.97 3.26
N VAL A 111 5.48 3.11 3.54
CA VAL A 111 5.69 4.36 2.81
C VAL A 111 7.14 4.83 2.94
N LYS A 112 7.72 4.71 4.14
CA LYS A 112 9.14 5.02 4.36
C LYS A 112 10.04 4.12 3.51
N GLY A 113 9.79 2.81 3.49
CA GLY A 113 10.54 1.88 2.64
C GLY A 113 10.49 2.27 1.15
N CYS A 114 9.29 2.57 0.63
CA CYS A 114 9.14 3.05 -0.75
C CYS A 114 9.92 4.34 -1.00
N LYS A 115 9.80 5.32 -0.09
CA LYS A 115 10.53 6.60 -0.18
C LYS A 115 12.03 6.40 -0.17
N ASP A 116 12.54 5.54 0.69
CA ASP A 116 13.98 5.28 0.84
C ASP A 116 14.54 4.61 -0.43
N THR A 117 13.83 3.63 -1.00
CA THR A 117 14.21 3.02 -2.29
C THR A 117 14.21 4.02 -3.44
N ILE A 118 13.14 4.82 -3.57
CA ILE A 118 13.05 5.84 -4.63
C ILE A 118 14.15 6.89 -4.43
N GLY A 119 14.36 7.36 -3.21
CA GLY A 119 15.36 8.36 -2.87
C GLY A 119 16.79 7.88 -3.14
N PHE A 120 17.11 6.64 -2.77
CA PHE A 120 18.41 6.05 -3.07
C PHE A 120 18.65 5.92 -4.58
N ASN A 121 17.66 5.39 -5.31
CA ASN A 121 17.76 5.23 -6.76
C ASN A 121 17.91 6.58 -7.47
N LEU A 122 17.18 7.60 -7.00
CA LEU A 122 17.27 8.95 -7.55
C LEU A 122 18.66 9.55 -7.33
N ALA A 123 19.22 9.42 -6.13
CA ALA A 123 20.57 9.88 -5.82
C ALA A 123 21.64 9.15 -6.65
N ALA A 124 21.51 7.83 -6.81
CA ALA A 124 22.40 7.04 -7.65
C ALA A 124 22.34 7.47 -9.12
N MET A 125 21.13 7.69 -9.66
CA MET A 125 20.96 8.19 -11.03
C MET A 125 21.52 9.60 -11.22
N ASP A 126 21.36 10.48 -10.24
CA ASP A 126 21.94 11.82 -10.28
C ASP A 126 23.46 11.78 -10.30
N HIS A 127 24.05 10.94 -9.45
CA HIS A 127 25.50 10.71 -9.43
C HIS A 127 26.03 10.16 -10.77
N LEU A 128 25.32 9.17 -11.35
CA LEU A 128 25.69 8.62 -12.66
C LEU A 128 25.61 9.68 -13.77
N LYS A 129 24.60 10.55 -13.77
CA LYS A 129 24.50 11.67 -14.72
C LYS A 129 25.69 12.63 -14.59
N GLN A 130 26.08 12.96 -13.36
CA GLN A 130 27.23 13.83 -13.10
C GLN A 130 28.54 13.20 -13.61
N LEU A 131 28.77 11.91 -13.35
CA LEU A 131 29.95 11.20 -13.84
C LEU A 131 30.02 11.16 -15.37
N MET A 132 28.90 10.87 -16.04
CA MET A 132 28.84 10.88 -17.51
C MET A 132 29.12 12.27 -18.09
N ALA A 133 28.59 13.33 -17.47
CA ALA A 133 28.85 14.70 -17.88
C ALA A 133 30.35 15.04 -17.76
N LEU A 134 30.99 14.67 -16.65
CA LEU A 134 32.43 14.87 -16.44
C LEU A 134 33.28 14.08 -17.46
N GLN A 135 32.93 12.82 -17.73
CA GLN A 135 33.64 12.01 -18.72
C GLN A 135 33.53 12.58 -20.12
N ASN A 136 32.35 13.08 -20.50
CA ASN A 136 32.15 13.73 -21.80
C ASN A 136 32.98 15.01 -21.92
N LEU A 137 33.07 15.80 -20.84
CA LEU A 137 33.93 17.00 -20.79
C LEU A 137 35.42 16.65 -20.92
N MET A 138 35.90 15.60 -20.24
CA MET A 138 37.28 15.13 -20.37
C MET A 138 37.59 14.68 -21.81
N HIS A 139 36.72 13.89 -22.42
CA HIS A 139 36.89 13.44 -23.82
C HIS A 139 36.94 14.63 -24.81
N LEU A 140 36.11 15.65 -24.63
CA LEU A 140 36.16 16.87 -25.44
C LEU A 140 37.49 17.63 -25.25
N SER A 141 38.01 17.69 -24.02
CA SER A 141 39.29 18.35 -23.75
C SER A 141 40.51 17.63 -24.33
N GLU A 142 40.46 16.30 -24.45
CA GLU A 142 41.53 15.50 -25.06
C GLU A 142 41.55 15.66 -26.58
N MET A 143 40.37 15.75 -27.22
CA MET A 143 40.23 15.99 -28.66
C MET A 143 40.74 17.37 -29.10
N GLN A 144 40.85 18.32 -28.18
CA GLN A 144 41.25 19.70 -28.47
C GLN A 144 42.75 19.97 -28.19
N ARG A 145 43.53 18.96 -27.78
CA ARG A 145 44.98 19.11 -27.62
C ARG A 145 45.65 19.20 -28.99
N PRO A 146 46.43 20.26 -29.27
CA PRO A 146 47.16 20.37 -30.53
C PRO A 146 48.24 19.28 -30.61
N ASN A 147 48.30 18.57 -31.74
CA ASN A 147 49.40 17.68 -32.08
C ASN A 147 50.65 18.55 -32.32
N TYR A 148 51.64 18.41 -31.44
CA TYR A 148 52.98 18.98 -31.59
C TYR A 148 53.82 18.18 -32.57
#